data_AF-A0A7W8SYE2-F1
#
_entry.id   AF-A0A7W8SYE2-F1
#
_cell.length_a   1.000
_cell.length_b   1.000
_cell.length_c   1.000
_cell.angle_alpha   90.00
_cell.angle_beta   90.00
_cell.angle_gamma   90.00
#
_symmetry.space_group_name_H-M   'P 1'
#
loop_
_entity.id
_entity.type
_entity.pdbx_description
1 polymer ?
#
loop_
_entity_poly.entity_id
_entity_poly.type
_entity_poly.pdbx_seq_one_letter_code
_entity_poly.pdbx_strand_id
1 'polypeptide(L)'
;MRKRTLARFLDAVNFVGGNPAADPNESFGDEIYYVNQKTREDFEVVEFELATRMDVEGVQLPRRQVIRNTCPWRYRGDGCGYGGPPVADINDIQVVDLSNDVCGKRLSSCRMRFGAYGWLPFGGFPGASQYR
;
A
#
# COMPACT_ATOMS: atom_id res chain seq x y z
N MET A 1 -22.86 -9.45 -6.64
CA MET A 1 -22.45 -8.24 -7.38
C MET A 1 -23.56 -7.22 -7.25
N ARG A 2 -23.34 -6.13 -6.50
CA ARG A 2 -24.33 -5.06 -6.34
C ARG A 2 -24.03 -3.97 -7.36
N LYS A 3 -24.98 -3.68 -8.24
CA LYS A 3 -24.92 -2.55 -9.16
C LYS A 3 -25.68 -1.37 -8.56
N ARG A 4 -25.09 -0.19 -8.65
CA ARG A 4 -25.72 1.06 -8.23
C ARG A 4 -25.75 2.00 -9.42
N THR A 5 -26.82 2.76 -9.56
CA THR A 5 -26.91 3.86 -10.52
C THR A 5 -27.67 5.01 -9.88
N LEU A 6 -27.59 6.21 -10.47
CA LEU A 6 -28.44 7.32 -10.07
C LEU A 6 -29.87 7.05 -10.56
N ALA A 7 -30.86 7.46 -9.77
CA ALA A 7 -32.27 7.25 -10.10
C ALA A 7 -32.65 7.79 -11.49
N ARG A 8 -32.00 8.87 -11.95
CA ARG A 8 -32.25 9.47 -13.27
C ARG A 8 -31.93 8.56 -14.46
N PHE A 9 -31.12 7.52 -14.27
CA PHE A 9 -30.71 6.60 -15.35
C PHE A 9 -31.52 5.30 -15.37
N LEU A 10 -32.45 5.14 -14.41
CA LEU A 10 -33.35 3.99 -14.38
C LEU A 10 -34.23 3.95 -15.63
N ASP A 11 -34.71 2.76 -15.97
CA ASP A 11 -35.55 2.56 -17.15
C ASP A 11 -36.82 3.44 -17.14
N ALA A 12 -37.41 3.61 -18.32
CA ALA A 12 -38.62 4.43 -18.49
C ALA A 12 -39.84 3.84 -17.77
N VAL A 13 -39.89 2.51 -17.55
CA VAL A 13 -41.05 1.85 -16.93
C VAL A 13 -41.20 2.20 -15.45
N ASN A 14 -40.13 2.63 -14.80
CA ASN A 14 -40.14 3.11 -13.42
C ASN A 14 -40.81 4.50 -13.24
N PHE A 15 -41.24 5.19 -14.32
CA PHE A 15 -41.78 6.56 -14.25
C PHE A 15 -43.09 6.73 -15.04
N VAL A 16 -44.08 7.39 -14.44
CA VAL A 16 -45.44 7.60 -15.01
C VAL A 16 -45.44 8.35 -16.36
N GLY A 17 -44.37 9.10 -16.67
CA GLY A 17 -44.18 9.81 -17.95
C GLY A 17 -43.02 9.27 -18.81
N GLY A 18 -42.48 8.10 -18.48
CA GLY A 18 -41.23 7.61 -19.04
C GLY A 18 -39.99 8.31 -18.48
N ASN A 19 -38.81 7.95 -18.99
CA ASN A 19 -37.55 8.58 -18.61
C ASN A 19 -36.63 8.78 -19.83
N PRO A 20 -36.50 10.01 -20.36
CA PRO A 20 -35.62 10.29 -21.50
C PRO A 20 -34.13 10.23 -21.16
N ALA A 21 -33.78 10.24 -19.86
CA ALA A 21 -32.41 10.11 -19.39
C ALA A 21 -32.06 8.66 -19.01
N ALA A 22 -32.93 7.68 -19.29
CA ALA A 22 -32.64 6.27 -19.04
C ALA A 22 -31.40 5.83 -19.82
N ASP A 23 -30.42 5.25 -19.12
CA ASP A 23 -29.19 4.74 -19.74
C ASP A 23 -28.74 3.47 -19.02
N PRO A 24 -28.81 2.30 -19.67
CA PRO A 24 -28.41 1.03 -19.08
C PRO A 24 -26.89 0.89 -18.87
N ASN A 25 -26.08 1.76 -19.46
CA ASN A 25 -24.62 1.74 -19.32
C ASN A 25 -24.12 2.60 -18.16
N GLU A 26 -24.96 3.50 -17.66
CA GLU A 26 -24.56 4.43 -16.64
C GLU A 26 -24.77 3.82 -15.26
N SER A 27 -23.68 3.39 -14.64
CA SER A 27 -23.66 2.79 -13.32
C SER A 27 -22.35 3.11 -12.60
N PHE A 28 -22.41 3.15 -11.27
CA PHE A 28 -21.18 3.18 -10.49
C PHE A 28 -20.40 1.89 -10.70
N GLY A 29 -19.08 1.96 -10.52
CA GLY A 29 -18.23 0.77 -10.56
C GLY A 29 -18.73 -0.33 -9.63
N ASP A 30 -18.50 -1.58 -10.01
CA ASP A 30 -19.04 -2.73 -9.29
C ASP A 30 -18.52 -2.78 -7.86
N GLU A 31 -19.44 -2.88 -6.90
CA GLU A 31 -19.08 -3.06 -5.49
C GLU A 31 -18.69 -4.54 -5.26
N ILE A 32 -17.38 -4.76 -5.09
CA ILE A 32 -16.79 -6.06 -4.75
C ILE A 32 -16.58 -6.11 -3.24
N TYR A 33 -17.21 -7.09 -2.60
CA TYR A 33 -17.10 -7.33 -1.17
C TYR A 33 -16.29 -8.60 -0.88
N TYR A 34 -15.63 -8.61 0.26
CA TYR A 34 -14.88 -9.74 0.78
C TYR A 34 -15.50 -10.21 2.09
N VAL A 35 -15.42 -11.52 2.37
CA VAL A 35 -15.83 -12.06 3.68
C VAL A 35 -14.90 -11.48 4.74
N ASN A 36 -15.48 -10.75 5.68
CA ASN A 36 -14.76 -10.12 6.78
C ASN A 36 -14.66 -11.07 7.96
N GLN A 37 -15.80 -11.39 8.55
CA GLN A 37 -15.91 -12.28 9.70
C GLN A 37 -17.21 -13.09 9.68
N LYS A 38 -17.20 -14.21 10.41
CA LYS A 38 -18.38 -15.02 10.68
C LYS A 38 -19.08 -14.45 11.90
N THR A 39 -20.28 -13.90 11.70
CA THR A 39 -21.04 -13.24 12.78
C THR A 39 -21.90 -14.21 13.57
N ARG A 40 -22.32 -15.32 12.95
CA ARG A 40 -23.14 -16.35 13.57
C ARG A 40 -22.88 -17.73 12.96
N GLU A 41 -22.92 -18.76 13.79
CA GLU A 41 -22.92 -20.16 13.35
C GLU A 41 -23.80 -20.98 14.29
N ASP A 42 -24.86 -21.55 13.72
CA ASP A 42 -25.70 -22.58 14.34
C ASP A 42 -25.82 -23.79 13.39
N PHE A 43 -26.44 -24.88 13.83
CA PHE A 43 -26.57 -26.11 13.04
C PHE A 43 -27.32 -25.94 11.70
N GLU A 44 -28.10 -24.87 11.54
CA GLU A 44 -28.90 -24.62 10.34
C GLU A 44 -28.35 -23.47 9.48
N VAL A 45 -27.66 -22.49 10.08
CA VAL A 45 -27.30 -21.23 9.42
C VAL A 45 -25.91 -20.78 9.83
N VAL A 46 -25.14 -20.32 8.83
CA VAL A 46 -23.91 -19.57 9.04
C VAL A 46 -24.06 -18.20 8.40
N GLU A 47 -23.80 -17.14 9.17
CA GLU A 47 -23.89 -15.76 8.72
C GLU A 47 -22.49 -15.13 8.64
N PHE A 48 -22.26 -14.36 7.58
CA PHE A 48 -21.01 -13.67 7.32
C PHE A 48 -21.24 -12.17 7.14
N GLU A 49 -20.37 -11.37 7.75
CA GLU A 49 -20.25 -9.96 7.45
C GLU A 49 -19.36 -9.79 6.21
N LEU A 50 -19.82 -8.95 5.28
CA LEU A 50 -19.09 -8.61 4.07
C LEU A 50 -18.57 -7.17 4.15
N ALA A 51 -17.28 -6.97 3.89
CA ALA A 51 -16.63 -5.66 3.95
C ALA A 51 -16.01 -5.26 2.60
N THR A 52 -15.78 -3.97 2.42
CA THR A 52 -14.95 -3.49 1.30
C THR A 52 -13.51 -3.92 1.52
N ARG A 53 -12.70 -4.01 0.47
CA ARG A 53 -11.29 -4.46 0.57
C ARG A 53 -10.46 -3.70 1.61
N MET A 54 -10.79 -2.44 1.88
CA MET A 54 -10.06 -1.60 2.82
C MET A 54 -10.52 -1.80 4.27
N ASP A 55 -11.74 -2.27 4.48
CA ASP A 55 -12.35 -2.45 5.80
C ASP A 55 -12.32 -3.91 6.27
N VAL A 56 -11.72 -4.82 5.49
CA VAL A 56 -11.46 -6.19 5.94
C VAL A 56 -10.52 -6.16 7.13
N GLU A 57 -10.85 -6.93 8.17
CA GLU A 57 -10.06 -7.07 9.38
C GLU A 57 -8.60 -7.44 9.04
N GLY A 58 -7.65 -6.71 9.65
CA GLY A 58 -6.22 -6.89 9.41
C GLY A 58 -5.64 -6.07 8.25
N VAL A 59 -6.46 -5.39 7.44
CA VAL A 59 -5.97 -4.44 6.43
C VAL A 59 -5.70 -3.08 7.09
N GLN A 60 -4.43 -2.77 7.35
CA GLN A 60 -4.03 -1.45 7.82
C GLN A 60 -3.50 -0.57 6.69
N LEU A 61 -3.97 0.67 6.67
CA LEU A 61 -3.42 1.74 5.85
C LEU A 61 -2.64 2.72 6.74
N PRO A 62 -1.50 3.24 6.27
CA PRO A 62 -0.79 2.89 5.04
C PRO A 62 -0.08 1.53 5.15
N ARG A 63 -0.09 0.75 4.05
CA ARG A 63 0.61 -0.55 3.98
C ARG A 63 2.11 -0.46 4.27
N ARG A 64 2.70 0.73 4.11
CA ARG A 64 4.09 1.02 4.43
C ARG A 64 4.14 1.94 5.64
N GLN A 65 4.82 1.50 6.68
CA GLN A 65 5.08 2.34 7.84
C GLN A 65 6.01 3.50 7.45
N VAL A 66 5.64 4.71 7.89
CA VAL A 66 6.43 5.93 7.66
C VAL A 66 7.56 5.98 8.68
N ILE A 67 8.70 5.39 8.34
CA ILE A 67 9.88 5.35 9.22
C ILE A 67 10.85 6.46 8.80
N ARG A 68 11.13 7.40 9.71
CA ARG A 68 11.94 8.59 9.41
C ARG A 68 13.43 8.29 9.22
N ASN A 69 14.01 7.59 10.20
CA ASN A 69 15.47 7.53 10.36
C ASN A 69 16.11 6.25 9.78
N THR A 70 15.30 5.30 9.30
CA THR A 70 15.76 3.97 8.90
C THR A 70 15.16 3.56 7.57
N CYS A 71 16.00 3.07 6.66
CA CYS A 71 15.60 2.51 5.37
C CYS A 71 15.08 1.07 5.55
N PRO A 72 13.84 0.76 5.12
CA PRO A 72 13.28 -0.59 5.20
C PRO A 72 13.74 -1.52 4.07
N TRP A 73 14.38 -0.98 3.03
CA TRP A 73 14.79 -1.80 1.87
C TRP A 73 15.78 -2.87 2.26
N ARG A 74 15.70 -4.05 1.63
CA ARG A 74 16.76 -5.05 1.70
C ARG A 74 18.02 -4.46 1.06
N TYR A 75 19.16 -4.57 1.75
CA TYR A 75 20.42 -4.04 1.20
C TYR A 75 20.80 -4.86 -0.04
N ARG A 76 21.22 -4.18 -1.12
CA ARG A 76 21.49 -4.78 -2.44
C ARG A 76 20.31 -5.54 -3.05
N GLY A 77 19.09 -5.28 -2.56
CA GLY A 77 17.86 -5.87 -3.07
C GLY A 77 16.97 -4.85 -3.78
N ASP A 78 15.76 -5.29 -4.12
CA ASP A 78 14.76 -4.43 -4.73
C ASP A 78 14.43 -3.21 -3.85
N GLY A 79 14.18 -2.07 -4.51
CA GLY A 79 14.07 -0.75 -3.88
C GLY A 79 15.40 -0.12 -3.46
N CYS A 80 16.39 -0.89 -3.00
CA CYS A 80 17.73 -0.36 -2.69
C CYS A 80 18.59 -0.18 -3.94
N GLY A 81 18.65 -1.19 -4.80
CA GLY A 81 19.37 -1.13 -6.09
C GLY A 81 20.91 -1.02 -6.02
N TYR A 82 21.53 -1.13 -4.84
CA TYR A 82 22.98 -1.00 -4.73
C TYR A 82 23.69 -2.25 -5.25
N GLY A 83 24.37 -2.14 -6.39
CA GLY A 83 25.15 -3.22 -7.02
C GLY A 83 26.67 -3.01 -7.00
N GLY A 84 27.17 -1.96 -6.33
CA GLY A 84 28.59 -1.57 -6.36
C GLY A 84 29.52 -2.42 -5.46
N PRO A 85 30.80 -2.04 -5.34
CA PRO A 85 31.77 -2.72 -4.47
C PRO A 85 31.38 -2.64 -2.98
N PRO A 86 32.09 -3.35 -2.08
CA PRO A 86 31.98 -3.15 -0.63
C PRO A 86 32.21 -1.69 -0.26
N VAL A 87 31.43 -1.17 0.71
CA VAL A 87 31.54 0.25 1.13
C VAL A 87 31.83 0.37 2.60
N ALA A 88 30.96 -0.15 3.44
CA ALA A 88 31.05 0.03 4.88
C ALA A 88 30.21 -0.99 5.66
N ASP A 89 30.62 -1.25 6.89
CA ASP A 89 29.87 -2.03 7.88
C ASP A 89 28.62 -1.28 8.40
N ILE A 90 27.92 -1.93 9.34
CA ILE A 90 26.68 -1.40 9.93
C ILE A 90 26.88 -0.05 10.64
N ASN A 91 28.10 0.25 11.08
CA ASN A 91 28.46 1.47 11.79
C ASN A 91 28.96 2.57 10.86
N ASP A 92 28.91 2.37 9.54
CA ASP A 92 29.48 3.26 8.51
C ASP A 92 31.03 3.31 8.55
N ILE A 93 31.69 2.24 9.04
CA ILE A 93 33.15 2.07 8.98
C ILE A 93 33.50 1.38 7.66
N GLN A 94 34.47 1.94 6.91
CA GLN A 94 34.84 1.40 5.60
C GLN A 94 35.33 -0.04 5.68
N VAL A 95 34.87 -0.86 4.72
CA VAL A 95 35.29 -2.26 4.58
C VAL A 95 35.63 -2.55 3.13
N VAL A 96 36.59 -3.44 2.93
CA VAL A 96 37.01 -3.91 1.60
C VAL A 96 36.41 -5.27 1.25
N ASP A 97 35.97 -6.03 2.26
CA ASP A 97 35.40 -7.36 2.08
C ASP A 97 33.88 -7.31 1.95
N LEU A 98 33.34 -8.03 0.97
CA LEU A 98 31.90 -8.09 0.73
C LEU A 98 31.14 -8.76 1.88
N SER A 99 31.77 -9.68 2.61
CA SER A 99 31.18 -10.35 3.78
C SER A 99 30.91 -9.39 4.94
N ASN A 100 31.69 -8.32 5.05
CA ASN A 100 31.58 -7.31 6.11
C ASN A 100 30.79 -6.07 5.67
N ASP A 101 30.44 -5.97 4.39
CA ASP A 101 29.68 -4.84 3.84
C ASP A 101 28.19 -4.95 4.22
N VAL A 102 27.82 -4.21 5.25
CA VAL A 102 26.47 -4.19 5.82
C VAL A 102 25.97 -2.76 5.82
N CYS A 103 24.87 -2.47 5.13
CA CYS A 103 24.30 -1.12 5.15
C CYS A 103 23.70 -0.78 6.51
N GLY A 104 24.19 0.28 7.16
CA GLY A 104 23.65 0.85 8.41
C GLY A 104 22.25 1.47 8.32
N LYS A 105 21.59 1.41 7.15
CA LYS A 105 20.20 1.84 6.89
C LYS A 105 19.88 3.32 7.17
N ARG A 106 20.88 4.17 7.39
CA ARG A 106 20.71 5.61 7.57
C ARG A 106 20.80 6.33 6.23
N LEU A 107 20.30 7.57 6.18
CA LEU A 107 20.46 8.41 4.98
C LEU A 107 21.94 8.65 4.66
N SER A 108 22.79 8.77 5.69
CA SER A 108 24.26 8.81 5.55
C SER A 108 24.81 7.55 4.88
N SER A 109 24.41 6.36 5.35
CA SER A 109 24.83 5.07 4.80
C SER A 109 24.44 4.92 3.32
N CYS A 110 23.30 5.48 2.91
CA CYS A 110 22.85 5.51 1.53
C CYS A 110 23.72 6.46 0.67
N ARG A 111 24.05 7.64 1.20
CA ARG A 111 24.97 8.59 0.53
C ARG A 111 26.38 8.02 0.34
N MET A 112 26.89 7.20 1.26
CA MET A 112 28.19 6.54 1.07
C MET A 112 28.21 5.61 -0.15
N ARG A 113 27.05 5.08 -0.53
CA ARG A 113 26.90 4.08 -1.60
C ARG A 113 26.56 4.72 -2.95
N PHE A 114 25.73 5.75 -2.94
CA PHE A 114 25.23 6.40 -4.15
C PHE A 114 25.83 7.81 -4.39
N GLY A 115 26.71 8.26 -3.50
CA GLY A 115 27.26 9.61 -3.50
C GLY A 115 26.39 10.61 -2.73
N ALA A 116 27.00 11.68 -2.22
CA ALA A 116 26.28 12.68 -1.41
C ALA A 116 25.21 13.46 -2.20
N TYR A 117 25.43 13.61 -3.51
CA TYR A 117 24.57 14.38 -4.43
C TYR A 117 23.95 13.51 -5.54
N GLY A 118 24.13 12.19 -5.46
CA GLY A 118 23.53 11.26 -6.41
C GLY A 118 22.04 11.07 -6.15
N TRP A 119 21.37 10.36 -7.07
CA TRP A 119 20.03 9.85 -6.80
C TRP A 119 20.09 8.82 -5.67
N LEU A 120 19.40 9.10 -4.56
CA LEU A 120 19.41 8.27 -3.36
C LEU A 120 18.13 7.42 -3.29
N PRO A 121 18.21 6.09 -3.52
CA PRO A 121 17.08 5.16 -3.31
C PRO A 121 16.83 4.90 -1.82
N PHE A 122 16.73 5.95 -1.01
CA PHE A 122 16.46 5.84 0.42
C PHE A 122 14.97 5.56 0.65
N GLY A 123 14.66 4.45 1.34
CA GLY A 123 13.28 4.03 1.58
C GLY A 123 12.64 4.61 2.85
N GLY A 124 13.35 5.42 3.63
CA GLY A 124 12.78 6.12 4.78
C GLY A 124 12.21 7.48 4.39
N PHE A 125 11.55 8.13 5.34
CA PHE A 125 10.89 9.42 5.14
C PHE A 125 11.57 10.51 6.00
N PRO A 126 12.75 11.01 5.62
CA PRO A 126 13.56 11.90 6.46
C PRO A 126 12.87 13.25 6.74
N GLY A 127 11.96 13.67 5.85
CA GLY A 127 11.15 14.88 6.00
C GLY A 127 9.89 14.72 6.86
N ALA A 128 9.55 13.50 7.30
CA ALA A 128 8.44 13.31 8.22
C ALA A 128 8.78 13.94 9.58
N SER A 129 7.86 14.73 10.13
CA SER A 129 8.00 15.31 11.47
C SER A 129 7.92 14.21 12.54
N GLN A 130 8.72 14.34 13.60
CA GLN A 130 8.48 13.57 14.83
C GLN A 130 7.43 14.33 15.65
N TYR A 131 6.31 13.68 15.96
CA TYR A 131 5.51 14.13 17.08
C TYR A 131 6.35 13.88 18.34
N ARG A 132 6.65 14.94 19.08
CA ARG A 132 7.45 14.87 20.30
C ARG A 132 6.57 14.46 21.48
#